data_AF-A0A1N6GPQ9-F1
#
_entry.id   AF-A0A1N6GPQ9-F1
#
_cell.length_a   1.000
_cell.length_b   1.000
_cell.length_c   1.000
_cell.angle_alpha   90.00
_cell.angle_beta   90.00
_cell.angle_gamma   90.00
#
_symmetry.space_group_name_H-M   'P 1'
#
loop_
_entity.id
_entity.type
_entity.pdbx_description
1 polymer ?
#
loop_
_entity_poly.entity_id
_entity_poly.type
_entity_poly.pdbx_seq_one_letter_code
_entity_poly.pdbx_strand_id
1 'polypeptide(L)'
;MGLTGIPPAAFMREGDPTDPRSMRTRSQLLAAYEQLLASSGSPTVADLVRTAGVSRSSFYTHFAGIEEVGVAALRSILDSFDPIDDERDPGAPGAPAAASFQDLFDHLAAHRDLCVAVLVSDEQMPALAELHAALVTHVTTAIERSPAMPAGFDVERGARFLVGGILSLLHEDLQTGADIDGTGAIVSAMLPEWLARDNLLDAPLSVAPSSLAPTR
;
A
#
# COMPACT_ATOMS: atom_id res chain seq x y z
N MET A 1 0.93 -44.61 -18.35
CA MET A 1 1.16 -44.98 -16.93
C MET A 1 1.70 -43.73 -16.26
N GLY A 2 0.87 -43.14 -15.38
CA GLY A 2 1.01 -41.79 -14.88
C GLY A 2 2.13 -41.60 -13.86
N LEU A 3 2.50 -40.35 -13.62
CA LEU A 3 2.09 -39.62 -12.42
C LEU A 3 2.46 -38.14 -12.62
N THR A 4 1.44 -37.37 -12.98
CA THR A 4 1.35 -35.94 -12.73
C THR A 4 1.54 -35.69 -11.24
N GLY A 5 2.71 -35.19 -10.84
CA GLY A 5 2.95 -34.67 -9.51
C GLY A 5 2.55 -33.20 -9.44
N ILE A 6 1.25 -32.92 -9.44
CA ILE A 6 0.74 -31.65 -8.91
C ILE A 6 1.26 -31.60 -7.46
N PRO A 7 2.07 -30.60 -7.06
CA PRO A 7 2.47 -30.51 -5.67
C PRO A 7 1.20 -30.34 -4.81
N PRO A 8 1.03 -31.15 -3.75
CA PRO A 8 -0.19 -31.18 -2.96
C PRO A 8 -0.46 -29.83 -2.30
N ALA A 9 -1.73 -29.41 -2.32
CA ALA A 9 -2.29 -28.23 -1.66
C ALA A 9 -2.26 -28.28 -0.11
N ALA A 10 -1.29 -28.99 0.48
CA ALA A 10 -1.26 -29.37 1.89
C ALA A 10 0.08 -29.09 2.59
N PHE A 11 1.05 -28.43 1.94
CA PHE A 11 2.17 -27.83 2.68
C PHE A 11 1.70 -26.52 3.31
N MET A 12 0.98 -26.69 4.42
CA MET A 12 1.20 -25.95 5.66
C MET A 12 1.42 -24.44 5.49
N ARG A 13 0.37 -23.67 5.79
CA ARG A 13 0.46 -22.31 6.35
C ARG A 13 1.18 -22.33 7.71
N GLU A 14 2.38 -22.90 7.77
CA GLU A 14 3.16 -23.16 9.00
C GLU A 14 4.40 -22.29 8.97
N GLY A 15 4.14 -20.99 9.05
CA GLY A 15 5.09 -20.02 9.55
C GLY A 15 4.25 -19.06 10.36
N ASP A 16 4.54 -18.92 11.65
CA ASP A 16 3.97 -17.82 12.41
C ASP A 16 4.30 -16.53 11.65
N PRO A 17 3.30 -15.75 11.20
CA PRO A 17 3.54 -14.50 10.49
C PRO A 17 4.35 -13.50 11.34
N THR A 18 4.46 -13.74 12.65
CA THR A 18 5.26 -12.97 13.60
C THR A 18 6.65 -13.58 13.88
N ASP A 19 6.99 -14.75 13.30
CA ASP A 19 8.34 -15.32 13.42
C ASP A 19 9.36 -14.35 12.77
N PRO A 20 10.42 -13.93 13.49
CA PRO A 20 11.50 -13.11 12.95
C PRO A 20 12.09 -13.64 11.64
N ARG A 21 12.10 -14.96 11.41
CA ARG A 21 12.58 -15.56 10.15
C ARG A 21 11.62 -15.34 8.99
N SER A 22 10.32 -15.46 9.26
CA SER A 22 9.24 -15.20 8.30
C SER A 22 9.27 -13.73 7.88
N MET A 23 9.36 -12.81 8.84
CA MET A 23 9.48 -11.37 8.59
C MET A 23 10.74 -11.03 7.77
N ARG A 24 11.89 -11.62 8.13
CA ARG A 24 13.15 -11.41 7.38
C ARG A 24 13.04 -11.87 5.93
N THR A 25 12.47 -13.05 5.71
CA THR A 25 12.29 -13.62 4.36
C THR A 25 11.36 -12.74 3.53
N ARG A 26 10.25 -12.28 4.15
CA ARG A 26 9.32 -11.35 3.50
C ARG A 26 10.03 -10.04 3.12
N SER A 27 10.77 -9.42 4.04
CA SER A 27 11.54 -8.20 3.77
C SER A 27 12.56 -8.37 2.64
N GLN A 28 13.30 -9.49 2.61
CA GLN A 28 14.24 -9.80 1.52
C GLN A 28 13.54 -9.91 0.15
N LEU A 29 12.36 -10.53 0.12
CA LEU A 29 11.56 -10.64 -1.10
C LEU A 29 11.03 -9.28 -1.57
N LEU A 30 10.56 -8.42 -0.66
CA LEU A 30 10.09 -7.08 -1.01
C LEU A 30 11.23 -6.20 -1.55
N ALA A 31 12.39 -6.20 -0.88
CA ALA A 31 13.55 -5.44 -1.33
C ALA A 31 14.08 -5.92 -2.69
N ALA A 32 14.11 -7.24 -2.91
CA ALA A 32 14.51 -7.80 -4.20
C ALA A 32 13.51 -7.45 -5.33
N TYR A 33 12.22 -7.37 -5.03
CA TYR A 33 11.20 -6.99 -6.00
C TYR A 33 11.40 -5.56 -6.47
N GLU A 34 11.58 -4.62 -5.54
CA GLU A 34 11.86 -3.23 -5.83
C GLU A 34 13.16 -3.04 -6.63
N GLN A 35 14.23 -3.75 -6.24
CA GLN A 35 15.50 -3.74 -6.98
C GLN A 35 15.32 -4.20 -8.44
N LEU A 36 14.52 -5.25 -8.66
CA LEU A 36 14.33 -5.80 -10.01
C LEU A 36 13.46 -4.93 -10.91
N LEU A 37 12.48 -4.23 -10.33
CA LEU A 37 11.67 -3.24 -11.04
C LEU A 37 12.56 -2.13 -11.61
N ALA A 38 13.44 -1.58 -10.78
CA ALA A 38 14.38 -0.53 -11.18
C ALA A 38 15.39 -0.98 -12.27
N SER A 39 15.76 -2.27 -12.30
CA SER A 39 16.78 -2.76 -13.24
C SER A 39 16.25 -3.37 -14.54
N SER A 40 15.06 -3.96 -14.50
CA SER A 40 14.63 -4.92 -15.54
C SER A 40 13.13 -4.87 -15.87
N GLY A 41 12.36 -3.98 -15.24
CA GLY A 41 10.91 -3.94 -15.40
C GLY A 41 10.24 -5.10 -14.68
N SER A 42 9.37 -5.86 -15.36
CA SER A 42 8.53 -6.90 -14.74
C SER A 42 9.33 -8.15 -14.31
N PRO A 43 9.52 -8.40 -13.00
CA PRO A 43 10.29 -9.55 -12.52
C PRO A 43 9.49 -10.85 -12.55
N THR A 44 10.17 -11.98 -12.78
CA THR A 44 9.57 -13.30 -12.56
C THR A 44 9.83 -13.83 -11.15
N VAL A 45 9.06 -14.82 -10.70
CA VAL A 45 9.34 -15.54 -9.44
C VAL A 45 10.77 -16.09 -9.42
N ALA A 46 11.28 -16.54 -10.56
CA ALA A 46 12.63 -17.08 -10.67
C ALA A 46 13.72 -16.01 -10.44
N ASP A 47 13.49 -14.81 -10.95
CA ASP A 47 14.41 -13.68 -10.76
C ASP A 47 14.36 -13.17 -9.33
N LEU A 48 13.15 -13.11 -8.77
CA LEU A 48 12.93 -12.65 -7.42
C LEU A 48 13.62 -13.54 -6.38
N VAL A 49 13.38 -14.86 -6.42
CA VAL A 49 13.99 -15.79 -5.44
C VAL A 49 15.51 -15.85 -5.57
N ARG A 50 16.03 -15.70 -6.79
CA ARG A 50 17.47 -15.64 -7.05
C ARG A 50 18.09 -14.37 -6.46
N THR A 51 17.43 -13.23 -6.62
CA THR A 51 17.90 -11.93 -6.12
C THR A 51 17.79 -11.85 -4.60
N ALA A 52 16.69 -12.35 -4.03
CA ALA A 52 16.48 -12.39 -2.57
C ALA A 52 17.33 -13.46 -1.85
N GLY A 53 17.93 -14.41 -2.58
CA GLY A 53 18.70 -15.50 -1.98
C GLY A 53 17.85 -16.53 -1.22
N VAL A 54 16.60 -16.72 -1.62
CA VAL A 54 15.65 -17.65 -0.97
C VAL A 54 15.24 -18.79 -1.91
N SER A 55 14.67 -19.87 -1.38
CA SER A 55 14.17 -20.96 -2.22
C SER A 55 12.77 -20.65 -2.78
N ARG A 56 12.41 -21.27 -3.92
CA ARG A 56 11.04 -21.22 -4.44
C ARG A 56 10.00 -21.75 -3.45
N SER A 57 10.35 -22.79 -2.70
CA SER A 57 9.45 -23.32 -1.67
C SER A 57 9.18 -22.27 -0.60
N SER A 58 10.22 -21.55 -0.15
CA SER A 58 10.08 -20.47 0.83
C SER A 58 9.26 -19.31 0.29
N PHE A 59 9.43 -18.96 -0.99
CA PHE A 59 8.61 -17.95 -1.65
C PHE A 59 7.11 -18.29 -1.57
N TYR A 60 6.74 -19.51 -1.97
CA TYR A 60 5.35 -19.94 -1.98
C TYR A 60 4.74 -20.13 -0.59
N THR A 61 5.54 -20.13 0.47
CA THR A 61 5.05 -20.01 1.85
C THR A 61 4.53 -18.60 2.17
N HIS A 62 5.04 -17.57 1.50
CA HIS A 62 4.72 -16.17 1.78
C HIS A 62 3.83 -15.50 0.73
N PHE A 63 3.91 -15.94 -0.53
CA PHE A 63 3.24 -15.30 -1.66
C PHE A 63 2.80 -16.34 -2.70
N ALA A 64 1.61 -16.18 -3.26
CA ALA A 64 1.08 -17.00 -4.34
C ALA A 64 1.66 -16.62 -5.71
N GLY A 65 2.12 -15.37 -5.88
CA GLY A 65 2.58 -14.85 -7.17
C GLY A 65 3.33 -13.53 -7.03
N ILE A 66 3.87 -13.04 -8.14
CA ILE A 66 4.62 -11.77 -8.18
C ILE A 66 3.70 -10.58 -7.89
N GLU A 67 2.44 -10.67 -8.29
CA GLU A 67 1.47 -9.59 -8.12
C GLU A 67 1.15 -9.37 -6.63
N GLU A 68 1.06 -10.46 -5.85
CA GLU A 68 0.90 -10.38 -4.39
C GLU A 68 2.12 -9.76 -3.71
N VAL A 69 3.33 -10.01 -4.23
CA VAL A 69 4.55 -9.34 -3.76
C VAL A 69 4.47 -7.85 -4.04
N GLY A 70 4.02 -7.44 -5.23
CA GLY A 70 3.86 -6.05 -5.59
C GLY A 70 2.89 -5.31 -4.66
N VAL A 71 1.70 -5.88 -4.41
CA VAL A 71 0.74 -5.28 -3.46
C VAL A 71 1.31 -5.24 -2.05
N ALA A 72 2.02 -6.28 -1.60
CA ALA A 72 2.66 -6.27 -0.29
C ALA A 72 3.79 -5.24 -0.18
N ALA A 73 4.53 -4.99 -1.26
CA ALA A 73 5.57 -3.97 -1.31
C ALA A 73 4.94 -2.57 -1.23
N LEU A 74 3.85 -2.33 -1.98
CA LEU A 74 3.10 -1.07 -1.92
C LEU A 74 2.51 -0.82 -0.53
N ARG A 75 1.95 -1.86 0.11
CA ARG A 75 1.51 -1.78 1.52
C ARG A 75 2.66 -1.41 2.46
N SER A 76 3.82 -2.02 2.29
CA SER A 76 5.00 -1.70 3.10
C SER A 76 5.45 -0.25 2.94
N ILE A 77 5.34 0.32 1.73
CA ILE A 77 5.64 1.75 1.48
C ILE A 77 4.62 2.62 2.22
N LEU A 78 3.33 2.34 2.08
CA LEU A 78 2.27 3.06 2.78
C LEU A 78 2.39 2.96 4.30
N ASP A 79 2.73 1.78 4.84
CA ASP A 79 2.93 1.57 6.28
C ASP A 79 4.20 2.27 6.80
N SER A 80 5.21 2.45 5.94
CA SER A 80 6.45 3.18 6.28
C SER A 80 6.31 4.70 6.20
N PHE A 81 5.20 5.20 5.65
CA PHE A 81 4.89 6.62 5.69
C PHE A 81 4.57 7.01 7.13
N ASP A 82 5.54 7.62 7.81
CA ASP A 82 5.36 8.17 9.15
C ASP A 82 4.89 9.63 9.03
N PRO A 83 3.65 9.94 9.42
CA PRO A 83 3.17 11.32 9.37
C PRO A 83 3.91 12.25 10.35
N ILE A 84 4.60 11.71 11.36
CA ILE A 84 5.31 12.42 12.41
C ILE A 84 6.82 12.25 12.21
N ASP A 85 7.36 12.84 11.16
CA ASP A 85 8.81 12.84 10.95
C ASP A 85 9.52 13.74 11.99
N ASP A 86 10.31 13.13 12.89
CA ASP A 86 11.12 13.78 13.92
C ASP A 86 12.26 14.66 13.34
N GLU A 87 12.61 14.49 12.04
CA GLU A 87 13.65 15.28 11.37
C GLU A 87 13.18 16.63 10.80
N ARG A 88 11.89 16.97 10.92
CA ARG A 88 11.37 18.30 10.57
C ARG A 88 11.97 19.36 11.51
N ASP A 89 12.76 20.29 10.95
CA ASP A 89 13.47 21.34 11.69
C ASP A 89 12.58 21.99 12.77
N PRO A 90 12.89 21.77 14.07
CA PRO A 90 12.14 22.32 15.20
C PRO A 90 12.20 23.85 15.31
N GLY A 91 12.90 24.54 14.40
CA GLY A 91 13.07 25.99 14.38
C GLY A 91 11.85 26.80 13.93
N ALA A 92 10.79 26.17 13.39
CA ALA A 92 9.54 26.84 13.07
C ALA A 92 8.57 26.84 14.29
N PRO A 93 8.02 27.98 14.74
CA PRO A 93 7.15 27.99 15.92
C PRO A 93 5.78 27.37 15.63
N GLY A 94 5.49 26.21 16.23
CA GLY A 94 4.12 25.73 16.50
C GLY A 94 3.76 24.35 15.93
N ALA A 95 3.68 23.35 16.82
CA ALA A 95 3.18 21.97 16.61
C ALA A 95 3.94 21.10 15.59
N PRO A 96 3.96 19.76 15.76
CA PRO A 96 4.34 18.88 14.65
C PRO A 96 3.43 19.23 13.45
N ALA A 97 4.03 19.59 12.32
CA ALA A 97 3.27 19.87 11.12
C ALA A 97 2.52 18.60 10.72
N ALA A 98 1.20 18.71 10.67
CA ALA A 98 0.31 17.60 10.32
C ALA A 98 0.69 17.08 8.92
N ALA A 99 0.72 15.75 8.72
CA ALA A 99 1.13 15.18 7.45
C ALA A 99 0.22 15.64 6.32
N SER A 100 0.81 16.01 5.19
CA SER A 100 0.09 16.51 4.04
C SER A 100 -0.02 15.47 2.94
N PHE A 101 -1.01 15.63 2.06
CA PHE A 101 -1.12 14.80 0.86
C PHE A 101 0.08 14.99 -0.07
N GLN A 102 0.76 16.14 -0.02
CA GLN A 102 2.00 16.32 -0.76
C GLN A 102 3.09 15.40 -0.23
N ASP A 103 3.28 15.33 1.10
CA ASP A 103 4.26 14.41 1.70
C ASP A 103 4.00 12.94 1.31
N LEU A 104 2.73 12.53 1.31
CA LEU A 104 2.34 11.18 0.89
C LEU A 104 2.67 10.93 -0.59
N PHE A 105 2.38 11.89 -1.47
CA PHE A 105 2.64 11.76 -2.90
C PHE A 105 4.15 11.76 -3.18
N ASP A 106 4.92 12.60 -2.50
CA ASP A 106 6.39 12.63 -2.59
C ASP A 106 7.00 11.32 -2.07
N HIS A 107 6.43 10.73 -1.02
CA HIS A 107 6.84 9.40 -0.53
C HIS A 107 6.56 8.31 -1.56
N LEU A 108 5.38 8.30 -2.17
CA LEU A 108 5.03 7.35 -3.24
C LEU A 108 5.88 7.58 -4.50
N ALA A 109 6.23 8.82 -4.82
CA ALA A 109 7.11 9.21 -5.91
C ALA A 109 8.50 8.58 -5.79
N ALA A 110 9.05 8.52 -4.57
CA ALA A 110 10.35 7.93 -4.31
C ALA A 110 10.39 6.44 -4.72
N HIS A 111 9.23 5.79 -4.77
CA HIS A 111 9.03 4.39 -5.15
C HIS A 111 8.27 4.24 -6.49
N ARG A 112 8.40 5.22 -7.40
CA ARG A 112 7.60 5.33 -8.64
C ARG A 112 7.48 4.04 -9.44
N ASP A 113 8.58 3.33 -9.70
CA ASP A 113 8.55 2.12 -10.55
C ASP A 113 7.69 1.01 -9.94
N LEU A 114 7.70 0.89 -8.61
CA LEU A 114 6.85 -0.02 -7.86
C LEU A 114 5.39 0.43 -7.89
N CYS A 115 5.14 1.71 -7.62
CA CYS A 115 3.79 2.26 -7.68
C CYS A 115 3.17 2.10 -9.07
N VAL A 116 3.92 2.39 -10.14
CA VAL A 116 3.49 2.17 -11.53
C VAL A 116 3.20 0.69 -11.78
N ALA A 117 4.11 -0.22 -11.41
CA ALA A 117 3.93 -1.65 -11.64
C ALA A 117 2.66 -2.21 -10.97
N VAL A 118 2.28 -1.67 -9.81
CA VAL A 118 1.12 -2.16 -9.03
C VAL A 118 -0.17 -1.44 -9.38
N LEU A 119 -0.14 -0.10 -9.48
CA LEU A 119 -1.33 0.74 -9.64
C LEU A 119 -1.72 0.99 -11.10
N VAL A 120 -0.82 0.76 -12.06
CA VAL A 120 -1.10 0.90 -13.50
C VAL A 120 -1.44 -0.43 -14.17
N SER A 121 -1.26 -1.54 -13.47
CA SER A 121 -1.65 -2.87 -13.98
C SER A 121 -3.18 -3.03 -14.04
N ASP A 122 -3.68 -3.45 -15.20
CA ASP A 122 -5.09 -3.36 -15.61
C ASP A 122 -6.01 -4.47 -15.03
N GLU A 123 -5.80 -4.92 -13.80
CA GLU A 123 -6.40 -6.21 -13.37
C GLU A 123 -7.23 -6.18 -12.08
N GLN A 124 -8.38 -6.86 -12.17
CA GLN A 124 -9.29 -7.23 -11.08
C GLN A 124 -8.63 -8.26 -10.14
N MET A 125 -7.61 -7.83 -9.39
CA MET A 125 -6.88 -8.71 -8.49
C MET A 125 -7.44 -8.65 -7.05
N PRO A 126 -7.60 -9.80 -6.36
CA PRO A 126 -8.05 -9.82 -4.97
C PRO A 126 -7.19 -8.97 -4.03
N ALA A 127 -5.86 -9.01 -4.18
CA ALA A 127 -4.94 -8.25 -3.32
C ALA A 127 -5.08 -6.73 -3.50
N LEU A 128 -5.27 -6.25 -4.74
CA LEU A 128 -5.52 -4.83 -5.02
C LEU A 128 -6.90 -4.41 -4.49
N ALA A 129 -7.92 -5.25 -4.65
CA ALA A 129 -9.24 -5.02 -4.08
C ALA A 129 -9.21 -4.95 -2.54
N GLU A 130 -8.39 -5.78 -1.89
CA GLU A 130 -8.16 -5.71 -0.45
C GLU A 130 -7.44 -4.42 -0.03
N LEU A 131 -6.41 -3.98 -0.78
CA LEU A 131 -5.74 -2.69 -0.53
C LEU A 131 -6.76 -1.54 -0.64
N HIS A 132 -7.56 -1.52 -1.71
CA HIS A 132 -8.63 -0.54 -1.87
C HIS A 132 -9.63 -0.59 -0.70
N ALA A 133 -10.07 -1.79 -0.29
CA ALA A 133 -10.99 -1.96 0.83
C ALA A 133 -10.39 -1.42 2.15
N ALA A 134 -9.11 -1.70 2.42
CA ALA A 134 -8.42 -1.20 3.61
C ALA A 134 -8.30 0.33 3.60
N LEU A 135 -8.00 0.95 2.46
CA LEU A 135 -8.02 2.41 2.31
C LEU A 135 -9.41 3.00 2.57
N VAL A 136 -10.46 2.36 2.04
CA VAL A 136 -11.85 2.78 2.31
C VAL A 136 -12.17 2.67 3.81
N THR A 137 -11.77 1.59 4.48
CA THR A 137 -11.93 1.44 5.94
C THR A 137 -11.18 2.52 6.72
N HIS A 138 -9.96 2.85 6.31
CA HIS A 138 -9.19 3.93 6.93
C HIS A 138 -9.91 5.28 6.81
N VAL A 139 -10.33 5.66 5.59
CA VAL A 139 -11.04 6.93 5.35
C VAL A 139 -12.42 6.94 6.03
N THR A 140 -13.13 5.81 6.07
CA THR A 140 -14.38 5.66 6.83
C THR A 140 -14.15 6.01 8.30
N THR A 141 -13.12 5.43 8.91
CA THR A 141 -12.77 5.67 10.31
C THR A 141 -12.45 7.14 10.58
N ALA A 142 -11.74 7.80 9.65
CA ALA A 142 -11.42 9.21 9.78
C ALA A 142 -12.67 10.11 9.69
N ILE A 143 -13.58 9.82 8.75
CA ILE A 143 -14.86 10.53 8.61
C ILE A 143 -15.71 10.37 9.88
N GLU A 144 -15.84 9.15 10.42
CA GLU A 144 -16.64 8.87 11.62
C GLU A 144 -16.11 9.59 12.87
N ARG A 145 -14.80 9.85 12.93
CA ARG A 145 -14.16 10.57 14.04
C ARG A 145 -14.28 12.09 13.91
N SER A 146 -14.62 12.61 12.74
CA SER A 146 -14.74 14.05 12.51
C SER A 146 -15.95 14.63 13.26
N PRO A 147 -15.74 15.52 14.26
CA PRO A 147 -16.85 16.18 14.95
C PRO A 147 -17.58 17.18 14.06
N ALA A 148 -16.96 17.59 12.94
CA ALA A 148 -17.50 18.55 11.98
C ALA A 148 -18.26 17.87 10.83
N MET A 149 -18.38 16.53 10.81
CA MET A 149 -19.11 15.79 9.79
C MET A 149 -20.58 16.28 9.71
N PRO A 150 -21.08 16.64 8.51
CA PRO A 150 -22.45 17.08 8.33
C PRO A 150 -23.49 16.01 8.70
N ALA A 151 -24.62 16.43 9.28
CA ALA A 151 -25.74 15.55 9.53
C ALA A 151 -26.29 14.96 8.21
N GLY A 152 -26.45 13.63 8.17
CA GLY A 152 -26.94 12.91 6.98
C GLY A 152 -25.88 12.65 5.91
N PHE A 153 -24.60 12.91 6.18
CA PHE A 153 -23.51 12.49 5.29
C PHE A 153 -23.45 10.96 5.21
N ASP A 154 -23.39 10.42 3.99
CA ASP A 154 -23.24 8.98 3.75
C ASP A 154 -21.76 8.62 3.82
N VAL A 155 -21.32 8.19 5.01
CA VAL A 155 -19.92 7.87 5.32
C VAL A 155 -19.35 6.86 4.33
N GLU A 156 -20.10 5.79 4.04
CA GLU A 156 -19.63 4.66 3.25
C GLU A 156 -19.45 5.05 1.78
N ARG A 157 -20.39 5.82 1.21
CA ARG A 157 -20.27 6.35 -0.15
C ARG A 157 -19.21 7.45 -0.23
N GLY A 158 -19.14 8.31 0.78
CA GLY A 158 -18.14 9.38 0.87
C GLY A 158 -16.71 8.84 0.88
N ALA A 159 -16.43 7.83 1.72
CA ALA A 159 -15.11 7.20 1.79
C ALA A 159 -14.71 6.57 0.45
N ARG A 160 -15.62 5.82 -0.20
CA ARG A 160 -15.35 5.23 -1.53
C ARG A 160 -15.09 6.29 -2.60
N PHE A 161 -15.86 7.38 -2.58
CA PHE A 161 -15.66 8.47 -3.52
C PHE A 161 -14.29 9.13 -3.35
N LEU A 162 -13.89 9.43 -2.12
CA LEU A 162 -12.59 10.03 -1.81
C LEU A 162 -11.44 9.11 -2.21
N VAL A 163 -11.47 7.83 -1.78
CA VAL A 163 -10.41 6.87 -2.13
C VAL A 163 -10.31 6.67 -3.64
N GLY A 164 -11.43 6.50 -4.34
CA GLY A 164 -11.44 6.36 -5.79
C GLY A 164 -10.87 7.58 -6.51
N GLY A 165 -11.25 8.79 -6.08
CA GLY A 165 -10.73 10.03 -6.63
C GLY A 165 -9.22 10.20 -6.41
N ILE A 166 -8.74 9.95 -5.20
CA ILE A 166 -7.30 10.03 -4.86
C ILE A 166 -6.50 9.03 -5.68
N LEU A 167 -6.93 7.77 -5.74
CA LEU A 167 -6.25 6.74 -6.53
C LEU A 167 -6.26 7.05 -8.03
N SER A 168 -7.33 7.66 -8.54
CA SER A 168 -7.41 8.09 -9.94
C SER A 168 -6.39 9.17 -10.26
N LEU A 169 -6.24 10.18 -9.39
CA LEU A 169 -5.28 11.26 -9.59
C LEU A 169 -3.83 10.76 -9.44
N LEU A 170 -3.58 9.91 -8.44
CA LEU A 170 -2.28 9.27 -8.25
C LEU A 170 -1.90 8.44 -9.48
N HIS A 171 -2.84 7.69 -10.05
CA HIS A 171 -2.60 6.90 -11.25
C HIS A 171 -2.25 7.76 -12.47
N GLU A 172 -2.98 8.84 -12.70
CA GLU A 172 -2.71 9.80 -13.79
C GLU A 172 -1.32 10.45 -13.66
N ASP A 173 -0.98 10.89 -12.46
CA ASP A 173 0.29 11.51 -12.11
C ASP A 173 1.48 10.55 -12.33
N LEU A 174 1.36 9.32 -11.82
CA LEU A 174 2.36 8.26 -12.02
C LEU A 174 2.54 7.91 -13.50
N GLN A 175 1.48 7.91 -14.31
CA GLN A 175 1.58 7.62 -15.75
C GLN A 175 2.25 8.73 -16.55
N THR A 176 1.87 9.99 -16.28
CA THR A 176 2.38 11.14 -17.03
C THR A 176 3.82 11.46 -16.67
N GLY A 177 4.27 11.06 -15.46
CA GLY A 177 5.58 11.47 -14.94
C GLY A 177 5.68 12.99 -14.85
N ALA A 178 4.52 13.67 -14.78
CA ALA A 178 4.45 15.07 -14.49
C ALA A 178 5.06 15.31 -13.11
N ASP A 179 5.66 16.48 -12.95
CA ASP A 179 6.21 16.91 -11.67
C ASP A 179 5.12 16.74 -10.62
N ILE A 180 5.38 15.87 -9.63
CA ILE A 180 4.43 15.49 -8.57
C ILE A 180 4.14 16.73 -7.68
N ASP A 181 4.91 17.79 -7.91
CA ASP A 181 4.68 19.18 -7.54
C ASP A 181 3.24 19.63 -7.81
N GLY A 182 2.41 19.48 -6.76
CA GLY A 182 1.09 20.07 -6.67
C GLY A 182 -0.08 19.09 -6.75
N THR A 183 0.11 17.83 -7.13
CA THR A 183 -0.98 16.84 -7.13
C THR A 183 -1.52 16.62 -5.70
N GLY A 184 -0.63 16.56 -4.71
CA GLY A 184 -1.03 16.52 -3.30
C GLY A 184 -1.81 17.76 -2.86
N ALA A 185 -1.42 18.95 -3.33
CA ALA A 185 -2.14 20.20 -3.06
C ALA A 185 -3.54 20.22 -3.71
N ILE A 186 -3.68 19.69 -4.93
CA ILE A 186 -4.97 19.55 -5.62
C ILE A 186 -5.87 18.61 -4.82
N VAL A 187 -5.37 17.42 -4.44
CA VAL A 187 -6.12 16.46 -3.61
C VAL A 187 -6.59 17.13 -2.32
N SER A 188 -5.70 17.83 -1.61
CA SER A 188 -6.02 18.54 -0.38
C SER A 188 -7.14 19.58 -0.60
N ALA A 189 -7.10 20.34 -1.69
CA ALA A 189 -8.12 21.33 -2.03
C ALA A 189 -9.47 20.72 -2.46
N MET A 190 -9.49 19.47 -2.92
CA MET A 190 -10.73 18.75 -3.29
C MET A 190 -11.42 18.09 -2.10
N LEU A 191 -10.75 17.98 -0.96
CA LEU A 191 -11.36 17.45 0.26
C LEU A 191 -12.42 18.39 0.81
N PRO A 192 -13.50 17.84 1.42
CA PRO A 192 -14.42 18.67 2.18
C PRO A 192 -13.68 19.42 3.29
N GLU A 193 -13.98 20.72 3.44
CA GLU A 193 -13.31 21.60 4.39
C GLU A 193 -13.38 21.10 5.85
N TRP A 194 -14.46 20.40 6.22
CA TRP A 194 -14.62 19.78 7.54
C TRP A 194 -13.69 18.58 7.74
N LEU A 195 -13.35 17.86 6.69
CA LEU A 195 -12.47 16.69 6.73
C LEU A 195 -10.99 17.07 6.59
N ALA A 196 -10.70 18.09 5.78
CA ALA A 196 -9.34 18.63 5.62
C ALA A 196 -8.79 19.19 6.95
N ARG A 197 -9.66 19.72 7.81
CA ARG A 197 -9.30 20.24 9.14
C ARG A 197 -8.92 19.16 10.15
N ASP A 198 -9.52 17.97 10.04
CA ASP A 198 -9.30 16.85 10.97
C ASP A 198 -8.16 15.91 10.52
N ASN A 199 -7.36 16.40 9.57
CA ASN A 199 -6.22 15.79 8.90
C ASN A 199 -6.27 14.25 8.71
N LEU A 200 -6.71 13.84 7.52
CA LEU A 200 -6.83 12.42 7.13
C LEU A 200 -5.56 11.58 7.30
N LEU A 201 -4.37 12.21 7.32
CA LEU A 201 -3.08 11.53 7.34
C LEU A 201 -2.42 11.49 8.72
N ASP A 202 -3.04 12.06 9.75
CA ASP A 202 -2.47 12.06 11.12
C ASP A 202 -2.48 10.68 11.80
N ALA A 203 -3.19 9.71 11.22
CA ALA A 203 -3.11 8.32 11.64
C ALA A 203 -2.28 7.52 10.62
N PRO A 204 -1.44 6.58 11.08
CA PRO A 204 -0.74 5.68 10.18
C PRO A 204 -1.72 5.03 9.20
N LEU A 205 -1.34 5.00 7.92
CA LEU A 205 -2.07 4.30 6.86
C LEU A 205 -1.90 2.80 7.06
N SER A 206 -2.51 2.24 8.10
CA SER A 206 -2.34 0.83 8.42
C SER A 206 -3.14 -0.03 7.43
N VAL A 207 -2.46 -0.49 6.39
CA VAL A 207 -3.04 -1.38 5.37
C VAL A 207 -2.72 -2.82 5.73
N ALA A 208 -3.17 -3.26 6.90
CA ALA A 208 -3.03 -4.65 7.30
C ALA A 208 -3.76 -5.55 6.28
N PRO A 209 -3.15 -6.67 5.83
CA PRO A 209 -3.89 -7.66 5.06
C PRO A 209 -5.08 -8.11 5.90
N SER A 210 -6.27 -8.17 5.31
CA SER A 210 -7.42 -8.77 5.96
C SER A 210 -7.01 -10.18 6.35
N SER A 211 -6.77 -10.44 7.64
CA SER A 211 -6.55 -11.82 8.09
C SER A 211 -7.81 -12.56 7.71
N LEU A 212 -7.71 -13.47 6.73
CA LEU A 212 -8.79 -14.36 6.35
C LEU A 212 -9.41 -14.90 7.65
N ALA A 213 -10.62 -14.41 7.97
CA ALA A 213 -11.37 -14.92 9.08
C ALA A 213 -11.49 -16.44 8.88
N PRO A 214 -11.26 -17.27 9.92
CA PRO A 214 -11.50 -18.69 9.77
C PRO A 214 -13.00 -18.85 9.52
N THR A 215 -13.36 -19.17 8.29
CA THR A 215 -14.69 -19.66 7.93
C THR A 215 -14.98 -20.84 8.87
N ARG A 216 -15.93 -20.63 9.78
CA ARG A 216 -16.48 -21.67 10.65
C ARG A 216 -17.31 -22.66 9.85
#